data_AF-A0A1X4HXU8-F1
#
_entry.id   AF-A0A1X4HXU8-F1
#
_cell.length_a   1.000
_cell.length_b   1.000
_cell.length_c   1.000
_cell.angle_alpha   90.00
_cell.angle_beta   90.00
_cell.angle_gamma   90.00
#
_symmetry.space_group_name_H-M   'P 1'
#
loop_
_entity.id
_entity.type
_entity.pdbx_description
1 polymer ?
#
loop_
_entity_poly.entity_id
_entity_poly.type
_entity_poly.pdbx_seq_one_letter_code
_entity_poly.pdbx_strand_id
1 'polypeptide(L)' 'MEGSRQDGEASPHRGLGPPRIEAWALLAQWCGGAHVGGDVYWTITRQNAVERRFGEVTVMGFFEGPG' A
#
# COMPACT_ATOMS: atom_id res chain seq x y z
N MET A 1 -2.87 19.24 -44.90
CA MET A 1 -4.08 18.86 -44.17
C MET A 1 -3.84 17.44 -43.65
N GLU A 2 -3.01 17.26 -42.62
CA GLU A 2 -3.25 17.56 -41.20
C GLU A 2 -4.49 16.89 -40.62
N GLY A 3 -4.28 16.17 -39.52
CA GLY A 3 -5.31 15.67 -38.62
C GLY A 3 -5.76 14.24 -38.95
N SER A 4 -5.60 13.22 -38.11
CA SER A 4 -5.26 13.24 -36.70
C SER A 4 -4.70 11.86 -36.33
N ARG A 5 -3.51 11.84 -35.71
CA ARG A 5 -3.17 10.77 -34.79
C ARG A 5 -4.21 10.83 -33.69
N GLN A 6 -4.98 9.75 -33.52
CA GLN A 6 -5.64 9.52 -32.25
C GLN A 6 -4.54 9.13 -31.29
N ASP A 7 -3.93 10.15 -30.68
CA ASP A 7 -3.10 9.97 -29.50
C ASP A 7 -4.06 9.50 -28.41
N GLY A 8 -4.18 8.17 -28.29
CA GLY A 8 -4.80 7.53 -27.16
C GLY A 8 -4.03 7.98 -25.93
N GLU A 9 -4.62 8.93 -25.21
CA GLU A 9 -4.17 9.45 -23.94
C GLU A 9 -3.79 8.25 -23.07
N ALA A 10 -2.49 8.08 -22.86
CA ALA A 10 -1.97 7.04 -22.00
C ALA A 10 -2.43 7.37 -20.58
N SER A 11 -3.54 6.77 -20.17
CA SER A 11 -4.02 6.82 -18.78
C SER A 11 -2.85 6.48 -17.84
N PRO A 12 -2.52 7.31 -16.84
CA PRO A 12 -1.28 7.23 -16.07
C PRO A 12 -1.21 6.01 -15.13
N HIS A 13 -2.15 5.08 -15.20
CA HIS A 13 -2.19 3.88 -14.37
C HIS A 13 -1.52 2.65 -15.01
N ARG A 14 -0.51 2.85 -15.88
CA ARG A 14 0.31 1.74 -16.38
C ARG A 14 1.32 1.31 -15.32
N GLY A 15 0.99 0.21 -14.64
CA GLY A 15 1.98 -0.52 -13.85
C GLY A 15 1.42 -1.50 -12.83
N LEU A 16 0.19 -2.00 -12.94
CA LEU A 16 -0.34 -2.95 -11.97
C LEU A 16 0.02 -4.39 -12.40
N GLY A 17 1.31 -4.69 -12.33
CA GLY A 17 1.69 -6.07 -11.99
C GLY A 17 1.11 -6.41 -10.60
N PRO A 18 0.95 -7.70 -10.26
CA PRO A 18 0.47 -8.07 -8.94
C PRO A 18 1.31 -7.39 -7.85
N PRO A 19 0.70 -6.95 -6.73
CA PRO A 19 1.43 -6.30 -5.65
C PRO A 19 2.59 -7.21 -5.22
N ARG A 20 3.82 -6.75 -5.45
CA ARG A 20 5.04 -7.46 -5.07
C ARG A 20 5.38 -7.11 -3.63
N ILE A 21 5.57 -8.11 -2.78
CA ILE A 21 5.84 -7.88 -1.35
C ILE A 21 7.09 -7.02 -1.14
N GLU A 22 8.07 -7.11 -2.05
CA GLU A 22 9.31 -6.34 -2.03
C GLU A 22 9.08 -4.83 -2.25
N ALA A 23 7.95 -4.46 -2.87
CA ALA A 23 7.59 -3.06 -3.10
C ALA A 23 7.07 -2.36 -1.83
N TRP A 24 6.80 -3.11 -0.76
CA TRP A 24 6.27 -2.61 0.50
C TRP A 24 7.33 -2.59 1.60
N ALA A 25 7.10 -1.72 2.58
CA ALA A 25 7.86 -1.61 3.81
C ALA A 25 6.90 -1.54 5.01
N LEU A 26 7.33 -2.13 6.12
CA LEU A 26 6.66 -2.00 7.41
C LEU A 26 7.10 -0.69 8.06
N LEU A 27 6.14 0.17 8.41
CA LEU A 27 6.39 1.41 9.15
C LEU A 27 6.34 1.18 10.66
N ALA A 28 5.30 0.49 11.11
CA ALA A 28 5.05 0.22 12.51
C ALA A 28 4.25 -1.07 12.67
N GLN A 29 4.43 -1.72 13.80
CA GLN A 29 3.62 -2.83 14.25
C GLN A 29 3.18 -2.55 15.68
N TRP A 30 1.91 -2.81 15.96
CA TRP A 30 1.40 -2.92 17.32
C TRP A 30 1.03 -4.37 17.57
N CYS A 31 1.60 -4.94 18.63
CA CYS A 31 1.25 -6.27 19.11
C CYS A 31 0.30 -6.13 20.30
N GLY A 32 -0.79 -6.88 20.23
CA GLY A 32 -1.80 -6.98 21.26
C GLY A 32 -1.22 -7.51 22.57
N GLY A 33 -1.80 -7.04 23.68
CA GLY A 33 -1.42 -7.44 25.03
C GLY A 33 -2.47 -8.36 25.66
N ALA A 34 -2.29 -8.67 26.95
CA ALA A 34 -3.11 -9.62 27.70
C ALA A 34 -4.64 -9.39 27.66
N HIS A 35 -5.11 -8.19 27.29
CA HIS A 35 -6.53 -7.82 27.29
C HIS A 35 -7.14 -7.69 25.88
N VAL A 36 -6.30 -7.55 24.84
CA VAL A 36 -6.73 -7.46 23.44
C VAL A 36 -5.67 -8.19 22.61
N GLY A 37 -5.99 -9.42 22.21
CA GLY A 37 -5.15 -10.20 21.32
C GLY A 37 -5.26 -9.71 19.87
N GLY A 38 -4.17 -9.79 19.14
CA GLY A 38 -4.11 -9.40 17.73
C GLY A 38 -2.88 -8.57 17.39
N ASP A 39 -2.65 -8.34 16.11
CA ASP A 39 -1.58 -7.50 15.59
C ASP A 39 -2.15 -6.46 14.62
N VAL A 40 -1.60 -5.26 14.66
CA VAL A 40 -1.89 -4.21 13.67
C VAL A 40 -0.59 -3.82 12.98
N TYR A 41 -0.63 -3.83 11.65
CA TYR A 41 0.50 -3.52 10.77
C TYR A 41 0.18 -2.26 9.96
N TRP A 42 1.08 -1.27 10.02
CA TRP A 42 1.07 -0.13 9.10
C TRP A 42 2.13 -0.34 8.04
N THR A 43 1.70 -0.44 6.78
CA THR A 43 2.58 -0.63 5.63
C THR A 43 2.52 0.56 4.68
N ILE A 44 3.61 0.77 3.96
CA ILE A 44 3.76 1.82 2.96
C ILE A 44 4.48 1.25 1.75
N THR A 45 4.25 1.80 0.55
CA THR A 45 5.11 1.49 -0.58
C THR A 45 6.49 2.11 -0.37
N ARG A 46 7.54 1.43 -0.82
CA ARG A 46 8.92 1.98 -0.74
C ARG A 46 9.03 3.32 -1.46
N GLN A 47 8.31 3.49 -2.57
CA GLN A 47 8.25 4.75 -3.29
C GLN A 47 7.69 5.87 -2.41
N ASN A 48 6.54 5.65 -1.76
CA ASN A 48 5.93 6.66 -0.88
C ASN A 48 6.80 6.97 0.34
N ALA A 49 7.56 5.99 0.86
CA ALA A 49 8.53 6.22 1.92
C ALA A 49 9.68 7.14 1.46
N VAL A 50 10.23 6.91 0.26
CA VAL A 50 11.27 7.78 -0.32
C VAL A 50 10.73 9.19 -0.57
N GLU A 51 9.50 9.30 -1.07
CA GLU A 51 8.83 10.57 -1.34
C GLU A 51 8.23 11.23 -0.08
N ARG A 52 8.39 10.61 1.10
CA ARG A 52 7.89 11.10 2.40
C ARG A 52 6.38 11.31 2.46
N ARG A 53 5.62 10.54 1.69
CA ARG A 53 4.14 10.57 1.65
C ARG A 53 3.53 9.68 2.72
N PHE A 54 3.81 9.97 3.99
CA PHE A 54 3.36 9.15 5.13
C PHE A 54 1.83 9.18 5.38
N GLY A 55 1.08 9.99 4.63
CA GLY A 55 -0.38 9.94 4.62
C GLY A 55 -0.96 8.80 3.78
N GLU A 56 -0.16 8.20 2.89
CA GLU A 56 -0.57 7.11 1.99
C GLU A 56 -0.14 5.74 2.55
N VAL A 57 -0.67 5.39 3.73
CA VAL A 57 -0.39 4.13 4.43
C VAL A 57 -1.56 3.16 4.34
N THR A 58 -1.25 1.86 4.30
CA THR A 58 -2.23 0.77 4.42
C THR A 58 -2.17 0.22 5.84
N VAL A 59 -3.34 -0.02 6.43
CA VAL A 59 -3.45 -0.60 7.77
C VAL A 59 -4.12 -1.96 7.68
N MET A 60 -3.46 -2.99 8.24
CA MET A 60 -4.00 -4.34 8.31
C MET A 60 -4.06 -4.78 9.76
N GLY A 61 -5.21 -5.28 10.20
CA GLY A 61 -5.41 -5.83 11.53
C GLY A 61 -5.69 -7.32 11.46
N PHE A 62 -5.03 -8.09 12.31
CA PHE A 62 -5.35 -9.48 12.60
C PHE A 62 -5.77 -9.56 14.05
N PHE A 63 -6.95 -10.12 14.34
CA PHE A 63 -7.44 -10.27 15.71
C PHE A 63 -7.78 -11.72 15.94
N GLU A 64 -7.21 -12.29 16.99
CA GLU A 64 -7.65 -13.59 17.49
C GLU A 64 -8.94 -13.34 18.26
N GLY A 65 -10.06 -13.86 17.76
CA GLY A 65 -11.31 -13.91 18.52
C GLY A 65 -11.14 -14.78 19.77
N PRO A 66 -12.10 -14.74 20.72
CA PRO A 66 -12.11 -15.73 21.80
C PRO A 66 -12.13 -17.13 21.19
N GLY A 67 -11.15 -17.95 21.57
CA GLY A 67 -11.09 -19.37 21.21
C GLY A 67 -12.21 -20.18 21.82
#